data_AF-A0A1J4W4C9-F1
#
_entry.id   AF-A0A1J4W4C9-F1
#
_cell.length_a   1.000
_cell.length_b   1.000
_cell.length_c   1.000
_cell.angle_alpha   90.00
_cell.angle_beta   90.00
_cell.angle_gamma   90.00
#
_symmetry.space_group_name_H-M   'P 1'
#
loop_
_entity.id
_entity.type
_entity.pdbx_description
1 polymer ?
#
loop_
_entity_poly.entity_id
_entity_poly.type
_entity_poly.pdbx_seq_one_letter_code
_entity_poly.pdbx_strand_id
1 'polypeptide(L)'
;MIIKRRKNKMKKNKEETKIDIDFEKEINNEDYVIKTTKVKTTKVKTIKLHHVFHTGANIGHYHRILDLLNNRMDVEVSMCRIDEYVEKEGKFFPDVLTYQTFPDQNRTAKFNPALVKKADVLFNSFKGLKILFDAHDNGDIDAYYRFPNSREIPRIKSFPSHWFLSNYNVILPISLATTDYRTFPEEIERIRKNGREKFKEGYNLQKSANTFYEYLKKEVK
;
A
#
# COMPACT_ATOMS: atom_id res chain seq x y z
N MET A 1 -11.12 16.24 -38.63
CA MET A 1 -10.57 17.11 -37.57
C MET A 1 -10.80 16.43 -36.22
N ILE A 2 -9.77 15.86 -35.59
CA ILE A 2 -9.88 15.11 -34.32
C ILE A 2 -9.41 16.02 -33.18
N ILE A 3 -10.34 16.48 -32.34
CA ILE A 3 -10.02 17.27 -31.15
C ILE A 3 -9.54 16.30 -30.06
N LYS A 4 -8.22 16.11 -29.95
CA LYS A 4 -7.61 15.45 -28.79
C LYS A 4 -7.64 16.41 -27.60
N ARG A 5 -8.60 16.23 -26.69
CA ARG A 5 -8.59 16.88 -25.36
C ARG A 5 -7.46 16.27 -24.51
N ARG A 6 -6.27 16.90 -24.52
CA ARG A 6 -5.25 16.70 -23.48
C ARG A 6 -5.77 17.32 -22.18
N LYS A 7 -6.19 16.49 -21.22
CA LYS A 7 -6.36 16.93 -19.83
C LYS A 7 -4.97 16.99 -19.18
N ASN A 8 -4.29 18.13 -19.29
CA ASN A 8 -3.15 18.45 -18.43
C ASN A 8 -3.70 18.70 -17.02
N LYS A 9 -3.66 17.68 -16.17
CA LYS A 9 -3.94 17.85 -14.75
C LYS A 9 -2.67 18.44 -14.13
N MET A 10 -2.63 19.76 -13.96
CA MET A 10 -1.58 20.42 -13.17
C MET A 10 -1.60 19.80 -11.76
N LYS A 11 -0.56 19.01 -11.42
CA LYS A 11 -0.25 18.70 -10.02
C LYS A 11 0.18 20.03 -9.40
N LYS A 12 -0.76 20.75 -8.78
CA LYS A 12 -0.40 21.82 -7.85
C LYS A 12 0.33 21.13 -6.70
N ASN A 13 1.62 21.40 -6.53
CA ASN A 13 2.33 21.08 -5.30
C ASN A 13 1.59 21.81 -4.18
N LYS A 14 0.72 21.08 -3.46
CA LYS A 14 0.06 21.59 -2.27
C LYS A 14 1.12 21.52 -1.19
N GLU A 15 1.83 22.61 -0.96
CA GLU A 15 2.50 22.78 0.32
C GLU A 15 1.39 22.88 1.37
N GLU A 16 1.13 21.79 2.09
CA GLU A 16 0.24 21.84 3.25
C GLU A 16 0.99 22.52 4.39
N THR A 17 0.68 23.80 4.58
CA THR A 17 1.13 24.57 5.73
C THR A 17 0.37 24.11 6.97
N LYS A 18 1.01 23.33 7.85
CA LYS A 18 0.52 23.14 9.21
C LYS A 18 0.84 24.39 10.04
N ILE A 19 -0.17 24.95 10.69
CA ILE A 19 -0.07 26.12 11.55
C ILE A 19 -0.33 25.64 12.98
N ASP A 20 0.72 25.57 13.79
CA ASP A 20 0.58 25.36 15.23
C ASP A 20 0.49 26.74 15.89
N ILE A 21 -0.64 27.02 16.55
CA ILE A 21 -0.89 28.29 17.24
C ILE A 21 -0.91 28.02 18.74
N ASP A 22 0.14 28.42 19.43
CA ASP A 22 0.17 28.45 20.89
C ASP A 22 -0.39 29.79 21.40
N PHE A 23 -1.46 29.73 22.20
CA PHE A 23 -2.01 30.89 22.90
C PHE A 23 -1.51 30.87 24.34
N GLU A 24 -0.49 31.68 24.64
CA GLU A 24 -0.14 31.98 26.04
C GLU A 24 -1.12 33.03 26.58
N LYS A 25 -1.92 32.64 27.57
CA LYS A 25 -2.88 33.52 28.22
C LYS A 25 -2.21 34.20 29.42
N GLU A 26 -1.59 35.36 29.21
CA GLU A 26 -1.23 36.26 30.31
C GLU A 26 -2.43 37.16 30.63
N ILE A 27 -3.12 36.88 31.74
CA ILE A 27 -4.16 37.76 32.29
C ILE A 27 -3.43 38.79 33.16
N ASN A 28 -3.12 39.94 32.59
CA ASN A 28 -2.86 41.15 33.37
C ASN A 28 -3.79 42.26 32.88
N ASN A 29 -4.39 42.95 33.84
CA ASN A 29 -5.43 43.93 33.63
C ASN A 29 -4.98 45.04 32.66
N GLU A 30 -5.86 45.29 31.68
CA GLU A 30 -6.03 46.52 30.88
C GLU A 30 -5.27 46.74 29.55
N ASP A 31 -4.34 45.88 29.12
CA ASP A 31 -3.77 45.98 27.75
C ASP A 31 -3.63 44.61 27.05
N TYR A 32 -4.37 44.42 25.95
CA TYR A 32 -4.23 43.21 25.11
C TYR A 32 -2.98 43.32 24.23
N VAL A 33 -1.89 42.64 24.61
CA VAL A 33 -0.70 42.49 23.77
C VAL A 33 -0.91 41.30 22.81
N ILE A 34 -1.10 41.58 21.51
CA ILE A 34 -1.11 40.54 20.48
C ILE A 34 0.34 40.09 20.23
N LYS A 35 0.77 38.99 20.88
CA LYS A 35 2.05 38.33 20.54
C LYS A 35 1.91 37.67 19.16
N THR A 36 2.74 38.06 18.21
CA THR A 36 2.80 37.44 16.87
C THR A 36 3.64 36.17 16.96
N THR A 37 3.00 35.00 16.93
CA THR A 37 3.69 33.71 16.94
C THR A 37 4.29 33.42 15.57
N LYS A 38 5.60 33.13 15.52
CA LYS A 38 6.26 32.71 14.28
C LYS A 38 5.75 31.34 13.86
N VAL A 39 4.98 31.29 12.76
CA VAL A 39 4.53 30.02 12.15
C VAL A 39 5.75 29.32 11.53
N LYS A 40 6.11 28.13 12.04
CA LYS A 40 7.09 27.27 11.38
C LYS A 40 6.36 26.41 10.34
N THR A 41 6.64 26.65 9.06
CA THR A 41 6.21 25.78 7.97
C THR A 41 7.12 24.55 7.89
N THR A 42 6.61 23.38 8.27
CA THR A 42 7.34 22.12 8.08
C THR A 42 7.03 21.58 6.68
N LYS A 43 8.04 21.53 5.81
CA LYS A 43 7.88 20.93 4.48
C LYS A 43 7.66 19.42 4.63
N VAL A 44 6.47 18.95 4.26
CA VAL A 44 6.17 17.50 4.24
C VAL A 44 6.99 16.85 3.12
N LYS A 45 7.81 15.86 3.46
CA LYS A 45 8.58 15.07 2.50
C LYS A 45 7.61 14.15 1.73
N THR A 46 7.63 14.20 0.40
CA THR A 46 6.89 13.25 -0.45
C THR A 46 7.55 11.87 -0.39
N ILE A 47 6.77 10.82 -0.14
CA ILE A 47 7.23 9.43 -0.09
C ILE A 47 7.28 8.87 -1.51
N LYS A 48 8.43 8.33 -1.94
CA LYS A 48 8.55 7.63 -3.23
C LYS A 48 8.28 6.14 -3.04
N LEU A 49 7.20 5.64 -3.63
CA LEU A 49 6.83 4.24 -3.62
C LEU A 49 6.98 3.63 -5.01
N HIS A 50 7.70 2.52 -5.10
CA HIS A 50 7.79 1.73 -6.32
C HIS A 50 7.09 0.38 -6.12
N HIS A 51 6.15 0.05 -7.00
CA HIS A 51 5.46 -1.24 -6.98
C HIS A 51 5.98 -2.13 -8.12
N VAL A 52 6.61 -3.25 -7.75
CA VAL A 52 6.98 -4.32 -8.68
C VAL A 52 5.87 -5.36 -8.66
N PHE A 53 5.34 -5.70 -9.83
CA PHE A 53 4.25 -6.66 -9.94
C PHE A 53 4.48 -7.69 -11.03
N HIS A 54 3.84 -8.84 -10.88
CA HIS A 54 3.67 -9.85 -11.90
C HIS A 54 2.16 -10.02 -12.16
N THR A 55 1.73 -11.20 -12.59
CA THR A 55 0.32 -11.57 -12.61
C THR A 55 -0.15 -12.03 -11.23
N GLY A 56 -1.42 -11.79 -10.90
CA GLY A 56 -2.04 -12.23 -9.65
C GLY A 56 -3.50 -11.83 -9.58
N ALA A 57 -4.28 -12.57 -8.78
CA ALA A 57 -5.63 -12.13 -8.43
C ALA A 57 -5.54 -10.86 -7.58
N ASN A 58 -6.62 -10.08 -7.47
CA ASN A 58 -6.71 -8.92 -6.56
C ASN A 58 -5.75 -7.73 -6.83
N ILE A 59 -4.78 -7.84 -7.75
CA ILE A 59 -3.82 -6.76 -8.07
C ILE A 59 -4.53 -5.45 -8.42
N GLY A 60 -5.64 -5.54 -9.17
CA GLY A 60 -6.42 -4.36 -9.54
C GLY A 60 -7.00 -3.58 -8.35
N HIS A 61 -7.33 -4.24 -7.24
CA HIS A 61 -7.78 -3.54 -6.03
C HIS A 61 -6.63 -2.74 -5.40
N TYR A 62 -5.45 -3.36 -5.29
CA TYR A 62 -4.26 -2.70 -4.77
C TYR A 62 -3.80 -1.54 -5.67
N HIS A 63 -3.86 -1.69 -6.98
CA HIS A 63 -3.56 -0.61 -7.93
C HIS A 63 -4.47 0.61 -7.71
N ARG A 64 -5.76 0.39 -7.42
CA ARG A 64 -6.69 1.50 -7.09
C ARG A 64 -6.34 2.19 -5.77
N ILE A 65 -5.80 1.45 -4.79
CA ILE A 65 -5.26 2.05 -3.55
C ILE A 65 -4.06 2.93 -3.88
N LEU A 66 -3.11 2.41 -4.67
CA LEU A 66 -1.93 3.13 -5.13
C LEU A 66 -2.30 4.40 -5.93
N ASP A 67 -3.33 4.33 -6.76
CA ASP A 67 -3.86 5.50 -7.48
C ASP A 67 -4.38 6.57 -6.52
N LEU A 68 -5.08 6.20 -5.44
CA LEU A 68 -5.52 7.16 -4.44
C LEU A 68 -4.33 7.81 -3.72
N LEU A 69 -3.31 7.02 -3.36
CA LEU A 69 -2.09 7.56 -2.77
C LEU A 69 -1.45 8.60 -3.70
N ASN A 70 -1.23 8.25 -4.97
CA ASN A 70 -0.55 9.11 -5.95
C ASN A 70 -1.32 10.40 -6.31
N ASN A 71 -2.65 10.35 -6.23
CA ASN A 71 -3.50 11.46 -6.66
C ASN A 71 -3.98 12.36 -5.52
N ARG A 72 -3.95 11.88 -4.27
CA ARG A 72 -4.60 12.55 -3.13
C ARG A 72 -3.74 12.67 -1.88
N MET A 73 -2.56 12.06 -1.87
CA MET A 73 -1.67 12.02 -0.70
C MET A 73 -0.24 12.34 -1.12
N ASP A 74 0.65 12.62 -0.16
CA ASP A 74 2.04 12.97 -0.43
C ASP A 74 2.90 11.74 -0.76
N VAL A 75 2.44 10.94 -1.73
CA VAL A 75 3.12 9.73 -2.21
C VAL A 75 3.29 9.82 -3.71
N GLU A 76 4.52 9.69 -4.19
CA GLU A 76 4.83 9.50 -5.60
C GLU A 76 4.88 8.00 -5.90
N VAL A 77 3.91 7.50 -6.66
CA VAL A 77 3.86 6.08 -7.02
C VAL A 77 4.39 5.86 -8.43
N SER A 78 5.29 4.90 -8.57
CA SER A 78 5.71 4.30 -9.84
C SER A 78 5.50 2.80 -9.79
N MET A 79 5.32 2.18 -10.95
CA MET A 79 5.01 0.75 -11.04
C MET A 79 5.75 0.15 -12.23
N CYS A 80 6.22 -1.08 -12.12
CA CYS A 80 6.72 -1.83 -13.25
C CYS A 80 6.47 -3.33 -13.09
N ARG A 81 6.49 -4.04 -14.22
CA ARG A 81 6.43 -5.49 -14.20
C ARG A 81 7.76 -6.08 -13.71
N ILE A 82 7.72 -7.30 -13.19
CA ILE A 82 8.91 -7.97 -12.63
C ILE A 82 10.03 -8.22 -13.66
N ASP A 83 9.67 -8.43 -14.93
CA ASP A 83 10.61 -8.53 -16.04
C ASP A 83 11.37 -7.20 -16.22
N GLU A 84 10.65 -6.08 -16.31
CA GLU A 84 11.25 -4.75 -16.36
C GLU A 84 12.09 -4.41 -15.12
N TYR A 85 11.67 -4.85 -13.93
CA TYR A 85 12.40 -4.63 -12.68
C TYR A 85 13.77 -5.31 -12.71
N VAL A 86 13.83 -6.54 -13.25
CA VAL A 86 15.07 -7.29 -13.44
C VAL A 86 15.94 -6.68 -14.53
N GLU A 87 15.36 -6.30 -15.67
CA GLU A 87 16.09 -5.67 -16.78
C GLU A 87 16.74 -4.34 -16.39
N LYS A 88 16.07 -3.54 -15.55
CA LYS A 88 16.60 -2.26 -15.04
C LYS A 88 17.56 -2.44 -13.86
N GLU A 89 17.88 -3.68 -13.49
CA GLU A 89 18.76 -4.04 -12.35
C GLU A 89 18.34 -3.37 -11.03
N GLY A 90 17.04 -3.12 -10.85
CA GLY A 90 16.56 -2.42 -9.66
C GLY A 90 17.12 -0.99 -9.50
N LYS A 91 17.53 -0.31 -10.58
CA LYS A 91 17.96 1.11 -10.59
C LYS A 91 16.79 2.07 -10.33
N PHE A 92 16.08 1.81 -9.25
CA PHE A 92 15.06 2.63 -8.66
C PHE A 92 15.57 3.01 -7.27
N PHE A 93 15.44 4.28 -6.92
CA PHE A 93 15.80 4.78 -5.59
C PHE A 93 14.54 5.27 -4.84
N PRO A 94 13.52 4.41 -4.66
CA PRO A 94 12.34 4.80 -3.89
C PRO A 94 12.66 4.75 -2.39
N ASP A 95 11.83 5.42 -1.58
CA ASP A 95 11.82 5.23 -0.13
C ASP A 95 11.21 3.85 0.23
N VAL A 96 10.25 3.39 -0.59
CA VAL A 96 9.45 2.18 -0.37
C VAL A 96 9.40 1.30 -1.61
N LEU A 97 9.62 -0.01 -1.44
CA LEU A 97 9.46 -1.02 -2.48
C LEU A 97 8.37 -2.02 -2.09
N THR A 98 7.30 -2.07 -2.88
CA THR A 98 6.25 -3.08 -2.72
C THR A 98 6.41 -4.15 -3.79
N TYR A 99 6.53 -5.40 -3.37
CA TYR A 99 6.96 -6.51 -4.22
C TYR A 99 5.89 -7.59 -4.31
N GLN A 100 5.34 -7.77 -5.51
CA GLN A 100 4.41 -8.84 -5.83
C GLN A 100 5.03 -9.83 -6.80
N THR A 101 5.02 -11.11 -6.41
CA THR A 101 5.36 -12.23 -7.29
C THR A 101 4.24 -13.24 -7.32
N PHE A 102 4.21 -14.05 -8.38
CA PHE A 102 3.28 -15.17 -8.41
C PHE A 102 3.78 -16.26 -7.43
N PRO A 103 2.95 -16.66 -6.46
CA PRO A 103 3.40 -17.51 -5.34
C PRO A 103 3.48 -18.99 -5.66
N ASP A 104 2.66 -19.45 -6.59
CA ASP A 104 2.41 -20.87 -6.79
C ASP A 104 3.44 -21.43 -7.77
N GLN A 105 4.55 -21.89 -7.20
CA GLN A 105 5.65 -22.54 -7.93
C GLN A 105 5.19 -23.79 -8.67
N ASN A 106 4.06 -24.39 -8.26
CA ASN A 106 3.51 -25.57 -8.91
C ASN A 106 2.81 -25.24 -10.24
N ARG A 107 2.53 -23.98 -10.51
CA ARG A 107 2.01 -23.51 -11.81
C ARG A 107 3.13 -22.98 -12.67
N THR A 108 3.97 -23.89 -13.19
CA THR A 108 5.10 -23.59 -14.07
C THR A 108 4.75 -22.72 -15.27
N ALA A 109 3.53 -22.83 -15.80
CA ALA A 109 3.03 -21.97 -16.89
C ALA A 109 2.93 -20.47 -16.51
N LYS A 110 2.86 -20.16 -15.22
CA LYS A 110 2.75 -18.78 -14.68
C LYS A 110 3.95 -18.38 -13.83
N PHE A 111 4.76 -19.35 -13.41
CA PHE A 111 5.91 -19.13 -12.54
C PHE A 111 7.20 -19.34 -13.33
N ASN A 112 7.93 -18.26 -13.59
CA ASN A 112 9.28 -18.34 -14.13
C ASN A 112 10.29 -18.30 -12.97
N PRO A 113 10.84 -19.45 -12.53
CA PRO A 113 11.72 -19.52 -11.36
C PRO A 113 12.99 -18.69 -11.52
N ALA A 114 13.56 -18.64 -12.73
CA ALA A 114 14.78 -17.89 -13.00
C ALA A 114 14.54 -16.37 -12.88
N LEU A 115 13.42 -15.89 -13.41
CA LEU A 115 13.04 -14.48 -13.30
C LEU A 115 12.77 -14.08 -11.83
N VAL A 116 12.00 -14.90 -11.11
CA VAL A 116 11.69 -14.65 -9.69
C VAL A 116 12.95 -14.67 -8.84
N LYS A 117 13.86 -15.62 -9.05
CA LYS A 117 15.13 -15.69 -8.32
C LYS A 117 15.97 -14.42 -8.52
N LYS A 118 16.04 -13.88 -9.74
CA LYS A 118 16.74 -12.62 -10.02
C LYS A 118 16.07 -11.44 -9.32
N ALA A 119 14.74 -11.33 -9.42
CA ALA A 119 13.98 -10.26 -8.78
C ALA A 119 14.07 -10.30 -7.24
N ASP A 120 14.09 -11.50 -6.65
CA ASP A 120 14.26 -11.72 -5.21
C ASP A 120 15.62 -11.22 -4.70
N VAL A 121 16.69 -11.42 -5.47
CA VAL A 121 18.03 -10.87 -5.14
C VAL A 121 17.99 -9.34 -5.13
N LEU A 122 17.39 -8.73 -6.14
CA LEU A 122 17.23 -7.27 -6.20
C LEU A 122 16.38 -6.75 -5.04
N PHE A 123 15.24 -7.39 -4.76
CA PHE A 123 14.40 -7.06 -3.61
C PHE A 123 15.15 -7.15 -2.29
N ASN A 124 15.95 -8.19 -2.06
CA ASN A 124 16.73 -8.35 -0.84
C ASN A 124 17.84 -7.30 -0.70
N SER A 125 18.43 -6.87 -1.83
CA SER A 125 19.47 -5.84 -1.86
C SER A 125 18.95 -4.43 -1.54
N PHE A 126 17.66 -4.17 -1.76
CA PHE A 126 17.03 -2.89 -1.49
C PHE A 126 17.10 -2.51 0.00
N LYS A 127 17.54 -1.28 0.28
CA LYS A 127 17.83 -0.78 1.63
C LYS A 127 16.69 0.03 2.27
N GLY A 128 15.70 0.46 1.48
CA GLY A 128 14.53 1.18 2.00
C GLY A 128 13.48 0.24 2.61
N LEU A 129 12.27 0.77 2.80
CA LEU A 129 11.16 0.00 3.36
C LEU A 129 10.67 -1.05 2.36
N LYS A 130 10.79 -2.32 2.72
CA LYS A 130 10.33 -3.47 1.93
C LYS A 130 8.95 -3.91 2.38
N ILE A 131 8.05 -4.10 1.43
CA ILE A 131 6.70 -4.60 1.68
C ILE A 131 6.38 -5.72 0.68
N LEU A 132 5.95 -6.87 1.19
CA LEU A 132 5.47 -7.98 0.36
C LEU A 132 4.01 -7.77 0.01
N PHE A 133 3.63 -7.95 -1.25
CA PHE A 133 2.23 -8.00 -1.65
C PHE A 133 1.85 -9.41 -2.07
N ASP A 134 1.09 -10.10 -1.23
CA ASP A 134 0.57 -11.44 -1.46
C ASP A 134 -0.83 -11.36 -2.05
N ALA A 135 -0.86 -11.50 -3.37
CA ALA A 135 -2.04 -11.42 -4.22
C ALA A 135 -2.85 -12.73 -4.27
N HIS A 136 -2.43 -13.79 -3.55
CA HIS A 136 -3.08 -15.09 -3.61
C HIS A 136 -4.50 -15.02 -3.04
N ASP A 137 -5.46 -15.63 -3.72
CA ASP A 137 -6.83 -15.80 -3.26
C ASP A 137 -6.98 -16.76 -2.06
N ASN A 138 -5.94 -17.52 -1.69
CA ASN A 138 -5.93 -18.39 -0.54
C ASN A 138 -5.29 -17.66 0.66
N GLY A 139 -6.08 -17.55 1.73
CA GLY A 139 -5.72 -16.83 2.95
C GLY A 139 -4.58 -17.42 3.77
N ASP A 140 -4.30 -18.71 3.62
CA ASP A 140 -3.27 -19.42 4.41
C ASP A 140 -1.94 -19.57 3.69
N ILE A 141 -1.91 -19.42 2.37
CA ILE A 141 -0.70 -19.63 1.57
C ILE A 141 0.25 -18.44 1.72
N ASP A 142 1.48 -18.71 2.14
CA ASP A 142 2.58 -17.76 2.11
C ASP A 142 3.25 -17.79 0.72
N ALA A 143 3.02 -16.75 -0.07
CA ALA A 143 3.66 -16.52 -1.35
C ALA A 143 5.19 -16.44 -1.30
N TYR A 144 5.76 -16.18 -0.13
CA TYR A 144 7.10 -15.70 0.08
C TYR A 144 7.88 -16.53 1.08
N TYR A 145 7.46 -17.77 1.35
CA TYR A 145 8.12 -18.67 2.30
C TYR A 145 9.62 -18.89 1.97
N ARG A 146 10.03 -18.64 0.72
CA ARG A 146 11.41 -18.68 0.25
C ARG A 146 12.30 -17.56 0.82
N PHE A 147 11.72 -16.51 1.40
CA PHE A 147 12.50 -15.52 2.14
C PHE A 147 12.65 -15.99 3.59
N PRO A 148 13.90 -16.11 4.12
CA PRO A 148 14.11 -16.58 5.49
C PRO A 148 13.37 -15.78 6.57
N ASN A 149 13.16 -14.49 6.32
CA ASN A 149 12.45 -13.54 7.20
C ASN A 149 11.06 -13.16 6.67
N SER A 150 10.42 -14.00 5.84
CA SER A 150 9.13 -13.70 5.20
C SER A 150 8.00 -13.32 6.17
N ARG A 151 8.08 -13.80 7.42
CA ARG A 151 7.11 -13.54 8.49
C ARG A 151 7.22 -12.12 9.08
N GLU A 152 8.43 -11.57 9.09
CA GLU A 152 8.75 -10.28 9.69
C GLU A 152 8.53 -9.12 8.71
N ILE A 153 8.77 -9.37 7.42
CA ILE A 153 8.63 -8.34 6.39
C ILE A 153 7.15 -7.90 6.31
N PRO A 154 6.87 -6.57 6.42
CA PRO A 154 5.53 -6.03 6.28
C PRO A 154 4.81 -6.52 5.04
N ARG A 155 3.53 -6.86 5.17
CA ARG A 155 2.80 -7.52 4.09
C ARG A 155 1.40 -6.97 3.86
N ILE A 156 1.06 -6.84 2.59
CA ILE A 156 -0.31 -6.69 2.10
C ILE A 156 -0.78 -8.07 1.69
N LYS A 157 -1.86 -8.58 2.29
CA LYS A 157 -2.34 -9.95 2.04
C LYS A 157 -3.77 -9.92 1.55
N SER A 158 -4.02 -10.67 0.48
CA SER A 158 -5.36 -10.94 0.00
C SER A 158 -6.02 -12.02 0.85
N PHE A 159 -7.21 -11.74 1.38
CA PHE A 159 -8.04 -12.67 2.16
C PHE A 159 -7.31 -13.41 3.30
N PRO A 160 -6.49 -12.76 4.15
CA PRO A 160 -5.74 -13.47 5.17
C PRO A 160 -6.68 -14.23 6.13
N SER A 161 -6.35 -15.48 6.44
CA SER A 161 -7.01 -16.21 7.50
C SER A 161 -6.62 -15.66 8.87
N HIS A 162 -7.33 -16.08 9.92
CA HIS A 162 -6.95 -15.71 11.29
C HIS A 162 -5.57 -16.28 11.65
N TRP A 163 -5.28 -17.52 11.24
CA TRP A 163 -3.96 -18.10 11.42
C TRP A 163 -2.89 -17.26 10.74
N PHE A 164 -3.12 -16.81 9.51
CA PHE A 164 -2.17 -15.98 8.78
C PHE A 164 -1.93 -14.63 9.46
N LEU A 165 -2.98 -13.96 9.91
CA LEU A 165 -2.86 -12.69 10.65
C LEU A 165 -2.04 -12.84 11.94
N SER A 166 -2.17 -13.97 12.64
CA SER A 166 -1.43 -14.23 13.89
C SER A 166 0.05 -14.58 13.68
N ASN A 167 0.44 -15.02 12.47
CA ASN A 167 1.78 -15.56 12.20
C ASN A 167 2.64 -14.67 11.29
N TYR A 168 2.06 -13.63 10.68
CA TYR A 168 2.74 -12.78 9.71
C TYR A 168 2.47 -11.30 10.01
N ASN A 169 3.42 -10.44 9.65
CA ASN A 169 3.29 -8.98 9.76
C ASN A 169 2.36 -8.40 8.68
N VAL A 170 1.05 -8.65 8.78
CA VAL A 170 0.05 -8.14 7.82
C VAL A 170 -0.33 -6.70 8.19
N ILE A 171 0.11 -5.75 7.37
CA ILE A 171 -0.16 -4.31 7.55
C ILE A 171 -1.43 -3.84 6.86
N LEU A 172 -1.86 -4.57 5.82
CA LEU A 172 -3.05 -4.24 5.04
C LEU A 172 -3.71 -5.51 4.50
N PRO A 173 -4.82 -5.97 5.09
CA PRO A 173 -5.66 -6.97 4.46
C PRO A 173 -6.40 -6.34 3.29
N ILE A 174 -6.36 -6.97 2.11
CA ILE A 174 -7.19 -6.61 0.96
C ILE A 174 -8.11 -7.78 0.61
N SER A 175 -9.26 -7.50 0.03
CA SER A 175 -10.17 -8.55 -0.44
C SER A 175 -10.82 -8.11 -1.75
N LEU A 176 -11.04 -9.05 -2.66
CA LEU A 176 -11.89 -8.83 -3.84
C LEU A 176 -13.35 -8.71 -3.40
N ALA A 177 -14.06 -7.78 -4.02
CA ALA A 177 -15.52 -7.68 -3.96
C ALA A 177 -16.23 -8.81 -4.74
N THR A 178 -15.57 -9.92 -5.07
CA THR A 178 -16.17 -11.01 -5.85
C THR A 178 -15.37 -12.30 -5.70
N THR A 179 -15.60 -13.08 -4.64
CA THR A 179 -15.38 -14.53 -4.75
C THR A 179 -16.32 -15.32 -3.84
N ASP A 180 -16.85 -16.38 -4.44
CA ASP A 180 -17.94 -17.26 -4.07
C ASP A 180 -17.54 -18.21 -2.93
N TYR A 181 -18.28 -18.16 -1.82
CA TYR A 181 -18.05 -18.96 -0.62
C TYR A 181 -18.79 -20.30 -0.75
N ARG A 182 -18.15 -21.32 -1.34
CA ARG A 182 -18.69 -22.69 -1.42
C ARG A 182 -17.82 -23.69 -0.65
N THR A 183 -17.81 -23.56 0.67
CA THR A 183 -17.51 -24.63 1.64
C THR A 183 -17.82 -24.07 3.02
N PHE A 184 -18.59 -24.79 3.86
CA PHE A 184 -19.03 -24.45 5.25
C PHE A 184 -20.35 -23.66 5.40
N PRO A 185 -21.54 -24.28 5.27
CA PRO A 185 -22.85 -23.59 5.27
C PRO A 185 -23.17 -22.74 6.52
N GLU A 186 -22.75 -23.18 7.70
CA GLU A 186 -23.09 -22.53 8.97
C GLU A 186 -22.15 -21.35 9.29
N GLU A 187 -20.87 -21.49 8.93
CA GLU A 187 -19.91 -20.40 8.98
C GLU A 187 -20.15 -19.38 7.85
N ILE A 188 -20.66 -19.85 6.71
CA ILE A 188 -21.10 -19.02 5.58
C ILE A 188 -22.26 -18.14 5.98
N GLU A 189 -23.25 -18.54 6.79
CA GLU A 189 -24.35 -17.61 7.11
C GLU A 189 -23.92 -16.53 8.10
N ARG A 190 -22.98 -16.85 9.01
CA ARG A 190 -22.32 -15.86 9.89
C ARG A 190 -21.41 -14.91 9.09
N ILE A 191 -20.60 -15.43 8.18
CA ILE A 191 -19.68 -14.67 7.31
C ILE A 191 -20.46 -13.98 6.18
N ARG A 192 -21.60 -14.48 5.73
CA ARG A 192 -22.55 -13.78 4.85
C ARG A 192 -23.17 -12.64 5.63
N LYS A 193 -23.66 -12.82 6.84
CA LYS A 193 -24.29 -11.71 7.57
C LYS A 193 -23.29 -10.59 7.84
N ASN A 194 -22.08 -10.92 8.30
CA ASN A 194 -21.02 -9.94 8.59
C ASN A 194 -20.29 -9.45 7.32
N GLY A 195 -20.12 -10.32 6.33
CA GLY A 195 -19.43 -10.04 5.07
C GLY A 195 -20.33 -9.31 4.10
N ARG A 196 -21.64 -9.61 4.03
CA ARG A 196 -22.64 -8.91 3.20
C ARG A 196 -22.96 -7.53 3.75
N GLU A 197 -22.82 -7.28 5.05
CA GLU A 197 -22.82 -5.91 5.60
C GLU A 197 -21.54 -5.15 5.24
N LYS A 198 -20.35 -5.76 5.41
CA LYS A 198 -19.07 -5.19 4.91
C LYS A 198 -19.02 -5.03 3.38
N PHE A 199 -19.81 -5.82 2.64
CA PHE A 199 -19.95 -5.78 1.18
C PHE A 199 -20.99 -4.74 0.75
N LYS A 200 -22.07 -4.55 1.51
CA LYS A 200 -23.07 -3.48 1.31
C LYS A 200 -22.46 -2.09 1.54
N GLU A 201 -21.53 -1.96 2.48
CA GLU A 201 -20.75 -0.73 2.68
C GLU A 201 -19.63 -0.54 1.64
N GLY A 202 -19.29 -1.59 0.89
CA GLY A 202 -18.16 -1.65 -0.03
C GLY A 202 -16.82 -1.59 0.72
N TYR A 203 -15.81 -2.34 0.26
CA TYR A 203 -14.46 -2.08 0.73
C TYR A 203 -14.12 -0.61 0.46
N ASN A 204 -14.04 0.16 1.54
CA ASN A 204 -13.82 1.59 1.46
C ASN A 204 -12.36 1.81 1.02
N LEU A 205 -12.19 1.92 -0.30
CA LEU A 205 -10.89 2.13 -0.94
C LEU A 205 -10.13 3.30 -0.32
N GLN A 206 -10.85 4.36 0.07
CA GLN A 206 -10.27 5.51 0.76
C GLN A 206 -9.78 5.15 2.16
N LYS A 207 -10.54 4.34 2.92
CA LYS A 207 -10.10 3.82 4.22
C LYS A 207 -8.82 2.99 4.07
N SER A 208 -8.77 2.06 3.11
CA SER A 208 -7.58 1.25 2.86
C SER A 208 -6.37 2.10 2.45
N ALA A 209 -6.58 3.10 1.59
CA ALA A 209 -5.54 4.06 1.22
C ALA A 209 -5.06 4.88 2.43
N ASN A 210 -5.96 5.38 3.28
CA ASN A 210 -5.60 6.11 4.49
C ASN A 210 -4.81 5.23 5.46
N THR A 211 -5.27 4.00 5.72
CA THR A 211 -4.55 3.03 6.57
C THR A 211 -3.15 2.78 6.04
N PHE A 212 -3.02 2.56 4.72
CA PHE A 212 -1.71 2.32 4.13
C PHE A 212 -0.82 3.56 4.19
N TYR A 213 -1.37 4.75 3.93
CA TYR A 213 -0.63 6.01 4.00
C TYR A 213 -0.10 6.32 5.40
N GLU A 214 -0.92 6.14 6.43
CA GLU A 214 -0.47 6.35 7.82
C GLU A 214 0.63 5.37 8.21
N TYR A 215 0.57 4.13 7.73
CA TYR A 215 1.68 3.18 7.86
C TYR A 215 2.94 3.72 7.17
N LEU A 216 2.85 4.15 5.91
CA LEU A 216 4.01 4.67 5.17
C LEU A 216 4.65 5.89 5.86
N LYS A 217 3.86 6.85 6.33
CA LYS A 217 4.34 8.04 7.06
C LYS A 217 5.09 7.69 8.35
N LYS A 218 4.64 6.65 9.03
CA LYS A 218 5.26 6.22 10.30
C LYS A 218 6.65 5.60 10.05
N GLU A 219 6.76 4.79 9.00
CA GLU A 219 7.95 3.98 8.72
C GLU A 219 8.99 4.71 7.86
N VAL A 220 8.56 5.64 6.99
CA VAL A 220 9.44 6.49 6.18
C VAL A 220 9.64 7.82 6.92
N LYS A 221 10.64 7.87 7.80
CA LYS A 221 11.07 9.10 8.47
C LYS A 221 12.09 9.87 7.63
#